data_AF-A0A4U0X6L7-F1
#
_entry.id   AF-A0A4U0X6L7-F1
#
_cell.length_a   1.000
_cell.length_b   1.000
_cell.length_c   1.000
_cell.angle_alpha   90.00
_cell.angle_beta   90.00
_cell.angle_gamma   90.00
#
_symmetry.space_group_name_H-M   'P 1'
#
loop_
_entity.id
_entity.type
_entity.pdbx_description
1 polymer ?
#
loop_
_entity_poly.entity_id
_entity_poly.type
_entity_poly.pdbx_seq_one_letter_code
_entity_poly.pdbx_strand_id
1 'polypeptide(L)'
;MKRAFVAAAALSIGRTVYAATAKTCPESGICYELNIPDTTARSGSGDIYFQLSAPTSYQWVAVGQGSGMAGSNIFVMYTSADGTNVTVSPRLGTGFQQPLHDIAAQITLLEGSGVSDRVMTANVRCSNCESWSGGSMDLTGTRSNWIHAYKQGSALNSDDLAENIQQHDQSAPFNWDLSQARGGADVNPFVGSAGNTAGPTPSTVASTGPSSSPLRIRTALPFKSLVWIHVATQTLALLIFIVAVGLGLHMATTDHQLSQAHPIIGLVLFVSLLLQPVLGWMHHGLYKKYAGRTLWSDGHLSIGRIAIVFGMINGGLGLQLAYAGSGAKIAYGVVAGIVGVVYLAAIVYGEVRRNKHAIGNGQDEKGRDGLDREGSGSSGQQELLAWLNGLLQLNITKVEQCGTGAAYCQIYDSIFLDIPMSRVKFNANSEYQYLENFKILSNCFRKHHVDRPLTVEQLTKCKMQDNLEFLQWTKRYWDQYYPGGDYDALARRKGAGPGAGPGASAPAPTPTSARTSTSANTGARRPGPAGGMAATAPRTTSRQAGGGGPASTVLQQKNAELMETVQGLERERDFYFSKLRDIELLIQQAMEADAALEEDEGSLLKQIQTILYSTEEGFEIPAEAETEAVGEEETF
;
A
#
# COMPACT_ATOMS: atom_id res chain seq x y z
N MET A 1 2.49 -57.37 61.56
CA MET A 1 2.37 -56.27 62.56
C MET A 1 3.69 -55.50 62.61
N LYS A 2 3.60 -54.17 62.76
CA LYS A 2 4.65 -53.16 63.05
C LYS A 2 5.34 -52.47 61.86
N ARG A 3 4.56 -51.53 61.30
CA ARG A 3 4.82 -50.09 61.03
C ARG A 3 6.22 -49.66 60.57
N ALA A 4 6.25 -49.21 59.31
CA ALA A 4 7.22 -48.28 58.77
C ALA A 4 6.97 -46.85 59.31
N PHE A 5 8.06 -46.11 59.55
CA PHE A 5 8.07 -44.65 59.57
C PHE A 5 9.31 -44.22 58.77
N VAL A 6 9.07 -43.63 57.60
CA VAL A 6 10.05 -42.77 56.93
C VAL A 6 9.32 -41.47 56.64
N ALA A 7 9.81 -40.39 57.23
CA ALA A 7 9.30 -39.05 57.04
C ALA A 7 9.62 -38.58 55.61
N ALA A 8 8.59 -38.26 54.84
CA ALA A 8 8.73 -37.55 53.58
C ALA A 8 8.81 -36.04 53.88
N ALA A 9 9.98 -35.44 53.64
CA ALA A 9 10.09 -33.99 53.52
C ALA A 9 9.42 -33.58 52.21
N ALA A 10 8.30 -32.85 52.29
CA ALA A 10 7.66 -32.26 51.14
C ALA A 10 8.53 -31.11 50.61
N LEU A 11 9.22 -31.33 49.50
CA LEU A 11 9.85 -30.27 48.73
C LEU A 11 8.75 -29.62 47.88
N SER A 12 8.20 -28.50 48.35
CA SER A 12 7.30 -27.67 47.56
C SER A 12 8.10 -27.00 46.45
N ILE A 13 8.09 -27.59 45.25
CA ILE A 13 8.52 -26.90 44.03
C ILE A 13 7.43 -25.89 43.71
N GLY A 14 7.61 -24.65 44.17
CA GLY A 14 6.80 -23.53 43.72
C GLY A 14 7.01 -23.37 42.22
N ARG A 15 5.95 -23.61 41.43
CA ARG A 15 5.92 -23.17 40.04
C ARG A 15 5.89 -21.65 40.04
N THR A 16 6.99 -21.01 39.66
CA THR A 16 6.98 -19.60 39.28
C THR A 16 6.23 -19.50 37.95
N VAL A 17 4.94 -19.20 38.02
CA VAL A 17 4.12 -18.92 36.85
C VAL A 17 4.48 -17.50 36.39
N TYR A 18 5.11 -17.36 35.22
CA TYR A 18 5.35 -16.05 34.61
C TYR A 18 4.02 -15.40 34.27
N ALA A 19 3.87 -14.10 34.55
CA ALA A 19 2.69 -13.35 34.13
C ALA A 19 2.68 -13.23 32.60
N ALA A 20 1.63 -13.73 31.96
CA ALA A 20 1.45 -13.62 30.52
C ALA A 20 0.74 -12.30 30.19
N THR A 21 1.32 -11.49 29.29
CA THR A 21 0.75 -10.21 28.85
C THR A 21 0.42 -10.28 27.35
N ALA A 22 -0.82 -9.98 26.97
CA ALA A 22 -1.19 -9.76 25.57
C ALA A 22 -0.91 -8.31 25.18
N LYS A 23 -0.20 -8.08 24.07
CA LYS A 23 0.18 -6.73 23.60
C LYS A 23 -0.47 -6.40 22.25
N THR A 24 -0.90 -5.16 22.08
CA THR A 24 -1.45 -4.65 20.82
C THR A 24 -1.07 -3.19 20.61
N CYS A 25 -0.56 -2.85 19.43
CA CYS A 25 -0.16 -1.48 19.07
C CYS A 25 -0.90 -1.03 17.80
N PRO A 26 -2.08 -0.41 17.92
CA PRO A 26 -2.93 -0.09 16.76
C PRO A 26 -2.43 1.09 15.93
N GLU A 27 -1.55 1.93 16.47
CA GLU A 27 -1.01 3.11 15.82
C GLU A 27 0.49 3.24 16.17
N SER A 28 1.26 3.95 15.34
CA SER A 28 2.69 4.15 15.62
C SER A 28 2.91 4.81 16.99
N GLY A 29 3.53 4.07 17.91
CA GLY A 29 3.86 4.53 19.26
C GLY A 29 2.75 4.33 20.30
N ILE A 30 1.51 4.06 19.93
CA ILE A 30 0.44 3.73 20.89
C ILE A 30 0.39 2.23 21.08
N CYS A 31 0.61 1.75 22.31
CA CYS A 31 0.54 0.35 22.67
C CYS A 31 -0.30 0.13 23.93
N TYR A 32 -1.01 -0.99 23.94
CA TYR A 32 -1.78 -1.48 25.07
C TYR A 32 -1.32 -2.89 25.43
N GLU A 33 -1.27 -3.18 26.72
CA GLU A 33 -0.99 -4.52 27.23
C GLU A 33 -2.06 -4.94 28.25
N LEU A 34 -2.40 -6.22 28.30
CA LEU A 34 -3.36 -6.80 29.25
C LEU A 34 -2.80 -8.05 29.89
N ASN A 35 -3.00 -8.17 31.20
CA ASN A 35 -2.82 -9.38 31.97
C ASN A 35 -4.05 -9.64 32.85
N ILE A 36 -4.44 -10.90 32.91
CA ILE A 36 -5.48 -11.46 33.77
C ILE A 36 -4.80 -12.53 34.63
N PRO A 37 -4.64 -12.31 35.95
CA PRO A 37 -4.09 -13.29 36.87
C PRO A 37 -4.85 -14.62 36.83
N ASP A 38 -4.16 -15.71 37.15
CA ASP A 38 -4.76 -17.06 37.15
C ASP A 38 -6.00 -17.17 38.06
N THR A 39 -5.99 -16.46 39.19
CA THR A 39 -7.10 -16.40 40.14
C THR A 39 -8.34 -15.77 39.51
N THR A 40 -8.17 -14.61 38.85
CA THR A 40 -9.23 -13.89 38.15
C THR A 40 -9.73 -14.68 36.94
N ALA A 41 -8.84 -15.25 36.14
CA ALA A 41 -9.18 -16.02 34.94
C ALA A 41 -10.04 -17.26 35.24
N ARG A 42 -9.86 -17.88 36.42
CA ARG A 42 -10.62 -19.07 36.85
C ARG A 42 -11.94 -18.72 37.53
N SER A 43 -11.96 -17.65 38.31
CA SER A 43 -13.14 -17.27 39.10
C SER A 43 -14.09 -16.33 38.34
N GLY A 44 -13.58 -15.64 37.32
CA GLY A 44 -14.33 -14.64 36.55
C GLY A 44 -14.46 -13.28 37.22
N SER A 45 -13.89 -13.08 38.41
CA SER A 45 -13.93 -11.84 39.17
C SER A 45 -12.62 -11.66 39.95
N GLY A 46 -12.15 -10.42 40.04
CA GLY A 46 -10.86 -10.09 40.64
C GLY A 46 -10.10 -9.07 39.81
N ASP A 47 -8.84 -8.86 40.18
CA ASP A 47 -8.01 -7.84 39.55
C ASP A 47 -7.67 -8.19 38.11
N ILE A 48 -7.61 -7.16 37.27
CA ILE A 48 -6.93 -7.18 35.97
C ILE A 48 -5.87 -6.09 35.91
N TYR A 49 -4.85 -6.30 35.09
CA TYR A 49 -3.74 -5.39 34.91
C TYR A 49 -3.66 -4.98 33.45
N PHE A 50 -3.58 -3.68 33.17
CA PHE A 50 -3.37 -3.21 31.80
C PHE A 50 -2.38 -2.04 31.76
N GLN A 51 -1.65 -1.96 30.65
CA GLN A 51 -0.73 -0.86 30.35
C GLN A 51 -1.26 -0.03 29.19
N LEU A 52 -1.15 1.29 29.28
CA LEU A 52 -1.23 2.20 28.15
C LEU A 52 0.13 2.87 27.96
N SER A 53 0.63 2.91 26.74
CA SER A 53 1.86 3.64 26.40
C SER A 53 1.67 4.43 25.12
N ALA A 54 2.06 5.70 25.11
CA ALA A 54 1.97 6.58 23.95
C ALA A 54 2.96 7.74 24.01
N PRO A 55 3.42 8.29 22.87
CA PRO A 55 4.20 9.52 22.86
C PRO A 55 3.42 10.72 23.44
N THR A 56 4.13 11.68 24.05
CA THR A 56 3.55 12.94 24.53
C THR A 56 3.15 13.90 23.39
N SER A 57 3.29 13.49 22.13
CA SER A 57 2.69 14.15 20.96
C SER A 57 1.20 13.83 20.79
N TYR A 58 0.65 12.96 21.63
CA TYR A 58 -0.78 12.75 21.78
C TYR A 58 -1.26 13.56 22.98
N GLN A 59 -2.30 14.37 22.77
CA GLN A 59 -2.93 15.16 23.82
C GLN A 59 -3.52 14.24 24.89
N TRP A 60 -4.18 13.16 24.46
CA TRP A 60 -4.66 12.08 25.31
C TRP A 60 -4.81 10.80 24.48
N VAL A 61 -4.72 9.64 25.14
CA VAL A 61 -5.01 8.31 24.56
C VAL A 61 -5.94 7.55 25.48
N ALA A 62 -6.74 6.63 24.94
CA ALA A 62 -7.69 5.87 25.73
C ALA A 62 -7.83 4.43 25.24
N VAL A 63 -8.07 3.54 26.20
CA VAL A 63 -8.49 2.15 25.97
C VAL A 63 -9.78 1.91 26.75
N GLY A 64 -10.69 1.08 26.24
CA GLY A 64 -11.96 0.82 26.93
C GLY A 64 -12.47 -0.58 26.72
N GLN A 65 -13.14 -1.12 27.74
CA GLN A 65 -13.81 -2.41 27.73
C GLN A 65 -15.20 -2.26 27.11
N GLY A 66 -15.44 -2.96 26.00
CA GLY A 66 -16.70 -2.94 25.27
C GLY A 66 -16.50 -2.87 23.75
N SER A 67 -17.61 -2.88 23.00
CA SER A 67 -17.59 -2.89 21.52
C SER A 67 -17.77 -1.51 20.88
N GLY A 68 -18.02 -0.48 21.68
CA GLY A 68 -18.26 0.89 21.21
C GLY A 68 -18.34 1.87 22.37
N MET A 69 -18.24 3.18 22.10
CA MET A 69 -18.18 4.21 23.15
C MET A 69 -19.35 4.13 24.15
N ALA A 70 -20.58 3.97 23.66
CA ALA A 70 -21.75 3.81 24.52
C ALA A 70 -21.76 2.42 25.20
N GLY A 71 -21.98 2.41 26.51
CA GLY A 71 -21.95 1.23 27.37
C GLY A 71 -20.57 0.77 27.78
N SER A 72 -19.47 1.41 27.35
CA SER A 72 -18.11 0.97 27.67
C SER A 72 -17.56 1.59 28.95
N ASN A 73 -16.68 0.84 29.61
CA ASN A 73 -15.80 1.32 30.67
C ASN A 73 -14.48 1.81 30.03
N ILE A 74 -14.18 3.10 30.10
CA ILE A 74 -13.12 3.76 29.30
C ILE A 74 -12.06 4.33 30.23
N PHE A 75 -10.79 4.10 29.93
CA PHE A 75 -9.64 4.65 30.66
C PHE A 75 -8.91 5.63 29.76
N VAL A 76 -8.98 6.92 30.11
CA VAL A 76 -8.31 8.00 29.38
C VAL A 76 -7.02 8.36 30.10
N MET A 77 -5.89 8.30 29.39
CA MET A 77 -4.57 8.70 29.87
C MET A 77 -4.14 10.01 29.22
N TYR A 78 -3.65 10.92 30.06
CA TYR A 78 -2.95 12.16 29.70
C TYR A 78 -1.87 12.45 30.74
N THR A 79 -1.10 13.51 30.53
CA THR A 79 0.01 13.86 31.43
C THR A 79 -0.49 14.59 32.67
N SER A 80 0.20 14.43 33.80
CA SER A 80 -0.07 15.17 35.05
C SER A 80 0.15 16.67 34.85
N ALA A 81 -0.31 17.49 35.80
CA ALA A 81 -0.20 18.95 35.71
C ALA A 81 1.25 19.45 35.56
N ASP A 82 2.23 18.74 36.14
CA ASP A 82 3.66 19.03 36.02
C ASP A 82 4.32 18.40 34.76
N GLY A 83 3.59 17.55 34.04
CA GLY A 83 4.06 16.85 32.84
C GLY A 83 5.07 15.73 33.08
N THR A 84 5.37 15.37 34.34
CA THR A 84 6.37 14.35 34.68
C THR A 84 5.76 12.96 34.90
N ASN A 85 4.46 12.92 35.18
CA ASN A 85 3.69 11.72 35.45
C ASN A 85 2.45 11.67 34.55
N VAL A 86 1.58 10.68 34.77
CA VAL A 86 0.36 10.46 34.01
C VAL A 86 -0.87 10.51 34.92
N THR A 87 -1.95 11.05 34.38
CA THR A 87 -3.29 11.02 34.96
C THR A 87 -4.13 10.02 34.17
N VAL A 88 -4.70 9.03 34.85
CA VAL A 88 -5.61 8.05 34.24
C VAL A 88 -7.01 8.25 34.81
N SER A 89 -7.92 8.68 33.95
CA SER A 89 -9.32 8.91 34.28
C SER A 89 -10.18 7.73 33.80
N PRO A 90 -10.75 6.92 34.71
CA PRO A 90 -11.81 5.99 34.35
C PRO A 90 -13.09 6.77 34.08
N ARG A 91 -13.78 6.43 33.00
CA ARG A 91 -14.95 7.15 32.51
C ARG A 91 -15.99 6.18 31.99
N LEU A 92 -17.26 6.54 32.20
CA LEU A 92 -18.38 5.76 31.70
C LEU A 92 -18.92 6.34 30.39
N GLY A 93 -18.92 5.52 29.35
CA GLY A 93 -19.52 5.91 28.08
C GLY A 93 -21.03 5.72 28.10
N THR A 94 -21.80 6.79 28.23
CA THR A 94 -23.28 6.73 28.26
C THR A 94 -23.93 6.94 26.89
N GLY A 95 -23.11 7.22 25.86
CA GLY A 95 -23.56 7.56 24.51
C GLY A 95 -22.40 8.05 23.65
N PHE A 96 -22.70 8.78 22.58
CA PHE A 96 -21.72 9.45 21.72
C PHE A 96 -21.46 10.89 22.17
N GLN A 97 -21.26 11.06 23.48
CA GLN A 97 -20.95 12.31 24.14
C GLN A 97 -19.72 12.11 25.02
N GLN A 98 -19.06 13.20 25.42
CA GLN A 98 -17.89 13.13 26.29
C GLN A 98 -18.16 12.22 27.50
N PRO A 99 -17.40 11.13 27.68
CA PRO A 99 -17.51 10.29 28.86
C PRO A 99 -17.12 11.11 30.08
N LEU A 100 -17.89 10.95 31.16
CA LEU A 100 -17.62 11.61 32.43
C LEU A 100 -16.87 10.66 33.36
N HIS A 101 -16.06 11.23 34.25
CA HIS A 101 -15.31 10.47 35.24
C HIS A 101 -16.24 9.58 36.06
N ASP A 102 -15.92 8.29 36.11
CA ASP A 102 -16.66 7.30 36.88
C ASP A 102 -15.98 7.05 38.21
N ILE A 103 -16.64 7.50 39.28
CA ILE A 103 -16.17 7.31 40.66
C ILE A 103 -16.36 5.87 41.17
N ALA A 104 -17.14 5.04 40.48
CA ALA A 104 -17.36 3.65 40.85
C ALA A 104 -16.20 2.73 40.41
N ALA A 105 -15.41 3.15 39.41
CA ALA A 105 -14.27 2.38 38.92
C ALA A 105 -13.12 2.40 39.93
N GLN A 106 -12.68 1.23 40.36
CA GLN A 106 -11.58 1.05 41.31
C GLN A 106 -10.29 0.76 40.56
N ILE A 107 -9.64 1.83 40.10
CA ILE A 107 -8.32 1.73 39.46
C ILE A 107 -7.23 2.27 40.38
N THR A 108 -6.04 1.68 40.26
CA THR A 108 -4.82 2.17 40.93
C THR A 108 -3.70 2.26 39.91
N LEU A 109 -3.03 3.41 39.86
CA LEU A 109 -1.81 3.59 39.08
C LEU A 109 -0.65 2.90 39.80
N LEU A 110 0.06 2.03 39.09
CA LEU A 110 1.10 1.18 39.64
C LEU A 110 2.50 1.74 39.33
N GLU A 111 3.49 1.17 40.01
CA GLU A 111 4.91 1.42 39.72
C GLU A 111 5.24 1.18 38.24
N GLY A 112 6.17 1.97 37.71
CA GLY A 112 6.54 2.00 36.29
C GLY A 112 5.68 2.94 35.45
N SER A 113 4.66 3.58 36.03
CA SER A 113 3.90 4.65 35.39
C SER A 113 4.66 5.99 35.45
N GLY A 114 4.51 6.81 34.42
CA GLY A 114 5.08 8.15 34.35
C GLY A 114 5.39 8.60 32.93
N VAL A 115 6.07 9.73 32.80
CA VAL A 115 6.55 10.25 31.51
C VAL A 115 8.07 10.13 31.47
N SER A 116 8.59 9.30 30.54
CA SER A 116 10.02 9.19 30.26
C SER A 116 10.25 9.19 28.76
N ASP A 117 11.34 9.82 28.30
CA ASP A 117 11.73 9.85 26.88
C ASP A 117 10.60 10.32 25.93
N ARG A 118 9.77 11.27 26.40
CA ARG A 118 8.56 11.76 25.70
C ARG A 118 7.53 10.67 25.41
N VAL A 119 7.49 9.63 26.24
CA VAL A 119 6.47 8.58 26.24
C VAL A 119 5.79 8.60 27.59
N MET A 120 4.47 8.76 27.58
CA MET A 120 3.61 8.58 28.75
C MET A 120 3.22 7.10 28.83
N THR A 121 3.46 6.50 30.00
CA THR A 121 3.14 5.10 30.29
C THR A 121 2.31 5.04 31.57
N ALA A 122 1.20 4.33 31.54
CA ALA A 122 0.37 4.02 32.70
C ALA A 122 0.24 2.52 32.88
N ASN A 123 0.72 2.00 34.00
CA ASN A 123 0.47 0.65 34.48
C ASN A 123 -0.71 0.71 35.44
N VAL A 124 -1.80 0.01 35.15
CA VAL A 124 -3.06 0.15 35.89
C VAL A 124 -3.49 -1.21 36.43
N ARG A 125 -3.82 -1.25 37.72
CA ARG A 125 -4.62 -2.33 38.33
C ARG A 125 -6.06 -1.89 38.39
N CYS A 126 -6.99 -2.73 37.97
CA CYS A 126 -8.41 -2.51 38.17
C CYS A 126 -9.06 -3.67 38.92
N SER A 127 -9.73 -3.36 40.03
CA SER A 127 -10.27 -4.36 40.97
C SER A 127 -11.73 -4.69 40.78
N ASN A 128 -12.46 -3.94 39.95
CA ASN A 128 -13.87 -4.17 39.66
C ASN A 128 -14.23 -3.98 38.18
N CYS A 129 -13.30 -4.34 37.29
CA CYS A 129 -13.46 -4.16 35.84
C CYS A 129 -14.17 -5.33 35.12
N GLU A 130 -14.65 -6.34 35.84
CA GLU A 130 -15.49 -7.39 35.29
C GLU A 130 -16.92 -6.91 35.00
N SER A 131 -17.39 -5.87 35.69
CA SER A 131 -18.76 -5.36 35.58
C SER A 131 -18.85 -3.88 35.96
N TRP A 132 -19.63 -3.11 35.21
CA TRP A 132 -19.83 -1.68 35.42
C TRP A 132 -21.26 -1.24 35.06
N SER A 133 -21.58 0.03 35.31
CA SER A 133 -22.91 0.59 35.03
C SER A 133 -23.11 0.83 33.52
N GLY A 134 -23.25 -0.24 32.74
CA GLY A 134 -23.40 -0.16 31.29
C GLY A 134 -22.98 -1.42 30.55
N GLY A 135 -22.27 -2.34 31.21
CA GLY A 135 -21.80 -3.57 30.60
C GLY A 135 -21.00 -4.45 31.56
N SER A 136 -20.51 -5.55 31.05
CA SER A 136 -19.64 -6.48 31.75
C SER A 136 -18.65 -7.11 30.79
N MET A 137 -17.56 -7.65 31.32
CA MET A 137 -16.55 -8.40 30.57
C MET A 137 -16.42 -9.79 31.16
N ASP A 138 -16.60 -10.81 30.33
CA ASP A 138 -16.33 -12.19 30.73
C ASP A 138 -14.82 -12.45 30.74
N LEU A 139 -14.24 -12.48 31.94
CA LEU A 139 -12.82 -12.73 32.16
C LEU A 139 -12.46 -14.22 32.06
N THR A 140 -13.45 -15.13 31.94
CA THR A 140 -13.28 -16.59 31.78
C THR A 140 -13.35 -17.06 30.32
N GLY A 141 -13.96 -16.26 29.44
CA GLY A 141 -14.06 -16.52 28.00
C GLY A 141 -12.74 -16.38 27.25
N THR A 142 -12.65 -16.86 26.01
CA THR A 142 -11.39 -16.81 25.24
C THR A 142 -11.16 -15.47 24.53
N ARG A 143 -12.15 -14.57 24.50
CA ARG A 143 -12.06 -13.32 23.75
C ARG A 143 -12.76 -12.18 24.50
N SER A 144 -12.16 -11.00 24.47
CA SER A 144 -12.76 -9.76 25.01
C SER A 144 -12.85 -8.67 23.94
N ASN A 145 -13.92 -7.88 23.97
CA ASN A 145 -14.10 -6.72 23.10
C ASN A 145 -13.53 -5.47 23.78
N TRP A 146 -12.71 -4.75 23.03
CA TRP A 146 -12.11 -3.50 23.49
C TRP A 146 -12.24 -2.44 22.41
N ILE A 147 -12.11 -1.19 22.83
CA ILE A 147 -12.01 -0.03 21.96
C ILE A 147 -10.75 0.76 22.32
N HIS A 148 -10.20 1.47 21.36
CA HIS A 148 -9.20 2.48 21.62
C HIS A 148 -9.54 3.79 20.91
N ALA A 149 -9.04 4.90 21.44
CA ALA A 149 -9.19 6.22 20.84
C ALA A 149 -8.00 7.11 21.21
N TYR A 150 -7.70 8.10 20.39
CA TYR A 150 -6.66 9.08 20.69
C TYR A 150 -6.95 10.45 20.10
N LYS A 151 -6.31 11.47 20.68
CA LYS A 151 -6.24 12.83 20.12
C LYS A 151 -4.78 13.21 19.93
N GLN A 152 -4.40 13.56 18.70
CA GLN A 152 -3.11 14.18 18.42
C GLN A 152 -3.13 15.65 18.83
N GLY A 153 -2.02 16.13 19.40
CA GLY A 153 -1.90 17.51 19.86
C GLY A 153 -0.83 17.68 20.93
N SER A 154 -0.72 18.90 21.46
CA SER A 154 0.10 19.15 22.65
C SER A 154 -0.43 18.35 23.84
N ALA A 155 0.48 17.78 24.63
CA ALA A 155 0.15 17.04 25.85
C ALA A 155 -0.83 17.83 26.75
N LEU A 156 -1.89 17.16 27.21
CA LEU A 156 -2.84 17.71 28.17
C LEU A 156 -2.28 17.51 29.58
N ASN A 157 -1.67 18.54 30.15
CA ASN A 157 -1.13 18.51 31.51
C ASN A 157 -2.23 18.86 32.52
N SER A 158 -2.80 17.85 33.19
CA SER A 158 -3.81 18.06 34.23
C SER A 158 -3.85 16.90 35.21
N ASP A 159 -4.09 17.20 36.48
CA ASP A 159 -4.35 16.20 37.52
C ASP A 159 -5.86 15.96 37.74
N ASP A 160 -6.72 16.74 37.06
CA ASP A 160 -8.17 16.62 37.20
C ASP A 160 -8.68 15.38 36.46
N LEU A 161 -9.20 14.40 37.19
CA LEU A 161 -9.79 13.20 36.61
C LEU A 161 -11.04 13.50 35.78
N ALA A 162 -11.72 14.63 35.99
CA ALA A 162 -12.89 15.07 35.23
C ALA A 162 -12.55 16.03 34.07
N GLU A 163 -11.26 16.18 33.72
CA GLU A 163 -10.78 17.12 32.71
C GLU A 163 -11.57 17.04 31.39
N ASN A 164 -11.82 18.20 30.79
CA ASN A 164 -12.55 18.27 29.54
C ASN A 164 -11.65 17.85 28.38
N ILE A 165 -12.06 16.83 27.63
CA ILE A 165 -11.31 16.30 26.50
C ILE A 165 -12.03 16.57 25.19
N GLN A 166 -11.26 16.97 24.18
CA GLN A 166 -11.78 17.11 22.81
C GLN A 166 -12.07 15.73 22.21
N GLN A 167 -12.98 15.67 21.24
CA GLN A 167 -13.28 14.43 20.50
C GLN A 167 -12.01 13.85 19.85
N HIS A 168 -11.84 12.53 19.94
CA HIS A 168 -10.71 11.83 19.32
C HIS A 168 -10.62 12.05 17.81
N ASP A 169 -9.39 12.02 17.28
CA ASP A 169 -9.16 12.07 15.84
C ASP A 169 -9.42 10.72 15.18
N GLN A 170 -9.14 9.63 15.89
CA GLN A 170 -9.37 8.25 15.46
C GLN A 170 -9.82 7.39 16.64
N SER A 171 -10.63 6.38 16.33
CA SER A 171 -11.08 5.35 17.26
C SER A 171 -11.39 4.07 16.50
N ALA A 172 -11.06 2.92 17.06
CA ALA A 172 -11.43 1.63 16.48
C ALA A 172 -11.70 0.57 17.57
N PRO A 173 -12.58 -0.40 17.29
CA PRO A 173 -12.69 -1.61 18.10
C PRO A 173 -11.53 -2.56 17.79
N PHE A 174 -11.15 -3.34 18.80
CA PHE A 174 -10.23 -4.47 18.66
C PHE A 174 -10.60 -5.58 19.65
N ASN A 175 -9.95 -6.73 19.51
CA ASN A 175 -10.18 -7.89 20.36
C ASN A 175 -8.86 -8.43 20.90
N TRP A 176 -8.85 -8.77 22.19
CA TRP A 176 -7.81 -9.62 22.75
C TRP A 176 -8.30 -11.06 22.83
N ASP A 177 -7.43 -11.98 22.40
CA ASP A 177 -7.49 -13.37 22.81
C ASP A 177 -7.01 -13.45 24.27
N LEU A 178 -7.95 -13.73 25.17
CA LEU A 178 -7.68 -13.77 26.60
C LEU A 178 -6.80 -14.96 26.97
N SER A 179 -6.66 -15.99 26.13
CA SER A 179 -5.70 -17.07 26.39
C SER A 179 -4.25 -16.57 26.46
N GLN A 180 -3.92 -15.51 25.70
CA GLN A 180 -2.59 -14.91 25.65
C GLN A 180 -2.35 -13.89 26.78
N ALA A 181 -3.42 -13.43 27.43
CA ALA A 181 -3.36 -12.48 28.54
C ALA A 181 -3.42 -13.18 29.91
N ARG A 182 -3.57 -14.51 29.96
CA ARG A 182 -3.82 -15.25 31.20
C ARG A 182 -2.56 -15.83 31.81
N GLY A 183 -2.41 -15.61 33.10
CA GLY A 183 -1.45 -16.32 33.92
C GLY A 183 -0.69 -15.42 34.86
N GLY A 184 0.03 -16.05 35.77
CA GLY A 184 0.86 -15.38 36.75
C GLY A 184 0.11 -15.05 38.03
N ALA A 185 0.87 -14.54 39.00
CA ALA A 185 0.34 -14.10 40.27
C ALA A 185 -0.43 -12.78 40.12
N ASP A 186 -1.28 -12.50 41.10
CA ASP A 186 -2.00 -11.24 41.22
C ASP A 186 -1.08 -10.11 41.72
N VAL A 187 -0.16 -9.69 40.86
CA VAL A 187 0.85 -8.65 41.10
C VAL A 187 1.11 -7.87 39.81
N ASN A 188 1.65 -6.65 39.93
CA ASN A 188 1.99 -5.81 38.77
C ASN A 188 2.92 -6.56 37.79
N PRO A 189 2.46 -6.93 36.59
CA PRO A 189 3.24 -7.73 35.64
C PRO A 189 4.20 -6.88 34.80
N PHE A 190 4.06 -5.54 34.86
CA PHE A 190 4.80 -4.60 34.00
C PHE A 190 6.13 -4.14 34.62
N VAL A 191 6.39 -4.48 35.89
CA VAL A 191 7.65 -4.19 36.59
C VAL A 191 8.20 -5.50 37.16
N GLY A 192 9.19 -6.08 36.50
CA GLY A 192 9.70 -7.40 36.90
C GLY A 192 10.28 -8.30 35.82
N SER A 193 10.59 -7.77 34.63
CA SER A 193 11.41 -8.48 33.62
C SER A 193 12.51 -7.59 33.06
N ALA A 194 13.18 -6.86 33.95
CA ALA A 194 14.49 -6.26 33.70
C ALA A 194 15.55 -7.13 34.41
N GLY A 195 16.07 -8.14 33.72
CA GLY A 195 17.22 -8.92 34.22
C GLY A 195 17.44 -10.28 33.54
N ASN A 196 18.50 -10.35 32.73
CA ASN A 196 19.07 -11.49 31.98
C ASN A 196 18.34 -11.83 30.66
N THR A 197 18.79 -11.34 29.53
CA THR A 197 20.13 -11.65 29.00
C THR A 197 20.88 -10.43 28.45
N ALA A 198 22.12 -10.29 28.91
CA ALA A 198 23.14 -9.47 28.27
C ALA A 198 23.31 -9.88 26.80
N GLY A 199 23.29 -8.91 25.90
CA GLY A 199 23.56 -9.12 24.47
C GLY A 199 25.05 -9.28 24.15
N PRO A 200 25.44 -9.03 22.88
CA PRO A 200 26.61 -8.22 22.60
C PRO A 200 26.23 -6.90 21.93
N THR A 201 26.89 -5.86 22.44
CA THR A 201 26.87 -4.42 22.19
C THR A 201 26.75 -3.91 20.74
N PRO A 202 26.10 -2.74 20.54
CA PRO A 202 26.17 -1.95 19.32
C PRO A 202 27.40 -1.01 19.32
N SER A 203 28.11 -0.93 18.20
CA SER A 203 29.06 0.13 17.90
C SER A 203 28.39 1.20 17.04
N THR A 204 28.20 2.36 17.67
CA THR A 204 28.12 3.74 17.15
C THR A 204 28.30 3.95 15.63
N VAL A 205 27.33 4.57 14.95
CA VAL A 205 27.56 5.75 14.09
C VAL A 205 26.34 6.66 14.11
N ALA A 206 26.62 7.95 14.25
CA ALA A 206 25.71 9.07 14.41
C ALA A 206 24.78 9.36 13.23
N SER A 207 23.73 10.07 13.60
CA SER A 207 22.76 10.83 12.81
C SER A 207 23.33 11.59 11.60
N THR A 208 22.54 11.59 10.52
CA THR A 208 22.16 12.83 9.80
C THR A 208 20.74 12.64 9.26
N GLY A 209 19.82 13.54 9.62
CA GLY A 209 18.49 13.64 9.00
C GLY A 209 18.58 14.02 7.52
N PRO A 210 17.43 14.14 6.81
CA PRO A 210 16.77 15.44 6.83
C PRO A 210 15.23 15.39 6.77
N SER A 211 14.68 16.60 6.67
CA SER A 211 13.34 17.11 6.89
C SER A 211 12.23 16.74 5.88
N SER A 212 11.00 16.88 6.41
CA SER A 212 9.78 17.45 5.81
C SER A 212 8.97 16.71 4.72
N SER A 213 7.65 16.65 4.99
CA SER A 213 6.49 16.71 4.08
C SER A 213 5.68 15.40 3.81
N PRO A 214 4.35 15.52 3.56
CA PRO A 214 3.35 14.55 3.99
C PRO A 214 3.13 13.42 2.99
N LEU A 215 2.88 12.22 3.51
CA LEU A 215 2.53 11.04 2.72
C LEU A 215 1.09 11.15 2.21
N ARG A 216 0.93 11.62 0.98
CA ARG A 216 -0.26 11.38 0.16
C ARG A 216 -0.27 9.90 -0.22
N ILE A 217 -1.25 9.14 0.28
CA ILE A 217 -1.56 7.80 -0.24
C ILE A 217 -2.02 7.96 -1.70
N ARG A 218 -1.11 7.67 -2.62
CA ARG A 218 -1.40 7.56 -4.05
C ARG A 218 -1.53 6.07 -4.34
N THR A 219 -2.75 5.53 -4.25
CA THR A 219 -3.06 4.21 -4.77
C THR A 219 -2.97 4.24 -6.29
N ALA A 220 -1.76 4.02 -6.81
CA ALA A 220 -1.54 3.71 -8.21
C ALA A 220 -1.23 2.21 -8.34
N LEU A 221 -2.21 1.38 -7.97
CA LEU A 221 -2.24 0.01 -8.48
C LEU A 221 -2.48 0.10 -9.99
N PRO A 222 -1.79 -0.71 -10.81
CA PRO A 222 -1.96 -0.66 -12.26
C PRO A 222 -3.44 -0.92 -12.63
N PHE A 223 -3.98 -0.13 -13.54
CA PHE A 223 -5.41 -0.14 -13.95
C PHE A 223 -5.94 -1.54 -14.32
N LYS A 224 -5.06 -2.45 -14.74
CA LYS A 224 -5.37 -3.84 -15.06
C LYS A 224 -5.74 -4.68 -13.81
N SER A 225 -5.05 -4.50 -12.69
CA SER A 225 -5.33 -5.24 -11.44
C SER A 225 -6.63 -4.77 -10.79
N LEU A 226 -6.96 -3.48 -10.93
CA LEU A 226 -8.18 -2.90 -10.37
C LEU A 226 -9.45 -3.47 -11.02
N VAL A 227 -9.41 -3.77 -12.33
CA VAL A 227 -10.55 -4.36 -13.05
C VAL A 227 -10.84 -5.79 -12.57
N TRP A 228 -9.80 -6.61 -12.34
CA TRP A 228 -9.99 -7.96 -11.83
C TRP A 228 -10.52 -7.99 -10.41
N ILE A 229 -10.03 -7.09 -9.55
CA ILE A 229 -10.56 -6.92 -8.18
C ILE A 229 -12.04 -6.48 -8.24
N HIS A 230 -12.38 -5.52 -9.10
CA HIS A 230 -13.76 -5.10 -9.29
C HIS A 230 -14.64 -6.27 -9.75
N VAL A 231 -14.22 -7.04 -10.75
CA VAL A 231 -14.99 -8.21 -11.23
C VAL A 231 -15.19 -9.22 -10.10
N ALA A 232 -14.13 -9.57 -9.36
CA ALA A 232 -14.20 -10.56 -8.28
C ALA A 232 -15.09 -10.11 -7.10
N THR A 233 -14.99 -8.86 -6.67
CA THR A 233 -15.85 -8.34 -5.58
C THR A 233 -17.30 -8.23 -6.03
N GLN A 234 -17.56 -7.84 -7.28
CA GLN A 234 -18.93 -7.72 -7.81
C GLN A 234 -19.59 -9.08 -8.02
N THR A 235 -18.86 -10.11 -8.47
CA THR A 235 -19.41 -11.47 -8.59
C THR A 235 -19.75 -12.06 -7.22
N LEU A 236 -18.87 -11.91 -6.23
CA LEU A 236 -19.14 -12.35 -4.86
C LEU A 236 -20.37 -11.65 -4.27
N ALA A 237 -20.46 -10.32 -4.40
CA ALA A 237 -21.59 -9.56 -3.89
C ALA A 237 -22.92 -9.97 -4.55
N LEU A 238 -22.91 -10.25 -5.86
CA LEU A 238 -24.10 -10.72 -6.58
C LEU A 238 -24.56 -12.10 -6.11
N LEU A 239 -23.63 -13.03 -5.86
CA LEU A 239 -23.96 -14.37 -5.34
C LEU A 239 -24.61 -14.29 -3.96
N ILE A 240 -24.04 -13.48 -3.05
CA ILE A 240 -24.62 -13.24 -1.73
C ILE A 240 -26.01 -12.64 -1.86
N PHE A 241 -26.20 -11.69 -2.78
CA PHE A 241 -27.50 -11.05 -2.99
C PHE A 241 -28.56 -12.00 -3.55
N ILE A 242 -28.20 -12.93 -4.44
CA ILE A 242 -29.10 -13.98 -4.94
C ILE A 242 -29.62 -14.85 -3.78
N VAL A 243 -28.73 -15.29 -2.89
CA VAL A 243 -29.11 -16.09 -1.72
C VAL A 243 -30.01 -15.27 -0.79
N ALA A 244 -29.67 -14.00 -0.53
CA ALA A 244 -30.46 -13.12 0.32
C ALA A 244 -31.89 -12.87 -0.23
N VAL A 245 -32.03 -12.69 -1.54
CA VAL A 245 -33.35 -12.55 -2.18
C VAL A 245 -34.16 -13.85 -2.09
N GLY A 246 -33.51 -15.01 -2.26
CA GLY A 246 -34.17 -16.32 -2.08
C GLY A 246 -34.73 -16.51 -0.67
N LEU A 247 -33.93 -16.20 0.36
CA LEU A 247 -34.37 -16.24 1.76
C LEU A 247 -35.47 -15.20 2.04
N GLY A 248 -35.31 -13.98 1.54
CA GLY A 248 -36.29 -12.90 1.72
C GLY A 248 -37.64 -13.20 1.08
N LEU A 249 -37.65 -13.81 -0.11
CA LEU A 249 -38.89 -14.27 -0.77
C LEU A 249 -39.59 -15.36 0.03
N HIS A 250 -38.84 -16.32 0.57
CA HIS A 250 -39.40 -17.40 1.39
C HIS A 250 -40.08 -16.87 2.66
N MET A 251 -39.43 -15.91 3.35
CA MET A 251 -40.02 -15.24 4.51
C MET A 251 -41.25 -14.40 4.13
N ALA A 252 -41.14 -13.58 3.08
CA ALA A 252 -42.23 -12.70 2.65
C ALA A 252 -43.46 -13.46 2.13
N THR A 253 -43.29 -14.66 1.55
CA THR A 253 -44.41 -15.55 1.20
C THR A 253 -45.09 -16.15 2.43
N THR A 254 -44.30 -16.50 3.45
CA THR A 254 -44.81 -17.11 4.69
C THR A 254 -45.62 -16.10 5.50
N ASP A 255 -45.16 -14.84 5.54
CA ASP A 255 -45.79 -13.77 6.33
C ASP A 255 -46.80 -12.92 5.53
N HIS A 256 -47.10 -13.28 4.27
CA HIS A 256 -47.95 -12.52 3.35
C HIS A 256 -47.55 -11.04 3.15
N GLN A 257 -46.24 -10.73 3.18
CA GLN A 257 -45.70 -9.37 3.10
C GLN A 257 -45.15 -8.95 1.73
N LEU A 258 -45.40 -9.73 0.67
CA LEU A 258 -44.88 -9.46 -0.68
C LEU A 258 -45.32 -8.12 -1.29
N SER A 259 -46.44 -7.56 -0.84
CA SER A 259 -46.95 -6.25 -1.29
C SER A 259 -46.27 -5.05 -0.62
N GLN A 260 -45.36 -5.28 0.33
CA GLN A 260 -44.66 -4.21 1.02
C GLN A 260 -43.55 -3.59 0.15
N ALA A 261 -43.23 -2.33 0.42
CA ALA A 261 -42.26 -1.58 -0.38
C ALA A 261 -40.86 -2.24 -0.42
N HIS A 262 -40.43 -2.90 0.66
CA HIS A 262 -39.12 -3.55 0.74
C HIS A 262 -38.97 -4.73 -0.25
N PRO A 263 -39.84 -5.76 -0.25
CA PRO A 263 -39.78 -6.82 -1.27
C PRO A 263 -39.90 -6.30 -2.71
N ILE A 264 -40.76 -5.31 -2.97
CA ILE A 264 -40.98 -4.76 -4.32
C ILE A 264 -39.71 -4.05 -4.83
N ILE A 265 -39.13 -3.14 -4.03
CA ILE A 265 -37.91 -2.42 -4.41
C ILE A 265 -36.73 -3.39 -4.50
N GLY A 266 -36.65 -4.36 -3.58
CA GLY A 266 -35.64 -5.42 -3.59
C GLY A 266 -35.64 -6.25 -4.88
N LEU A 267 -36.81 -6.64 -5.38
CA LEU A 267 -36.94 -7.39 -6.64
C LEU A 267 -36.58 -6.55 -7.86
N VAL A 268 -36.94 -5.27 -7.89
CA VAL A 268 -36.53 -4.35 -8.96
C VAL A 268 -35.01 -4.20 -8.99
N LEU A 269 -34.37 -4.08 -7.83
CA LEU A 269 -32.90 -4.04 -7.71
C LEU A 269 -32.26 -5.35 -8.15
N PHE A 270 -32.84 -6.49 -7.79
CA PHE A 270 -32.38 -7.81 -8.18
C PHE A 270 -32.32 -7.99 -9.69
N VAL A 271 -33.42 -7.70 -10.39
CA VAL A 271 -33.46 -7.75 -11.86
C VAL A 271 -32.48 -6.76 -12.48
N SER A 272 -32.40 -5.54 -11.94
CA SER A 272 -31.51 -4.50 -12.45
C SER A 272 -30.03 -4.88 -12.32
N LEU A 273 -29.63 -5.46 -11.19
CA LEU A 273 -28.25 -5.87 -10.91
C LEU A 273 -27.85 -7.15 -11.66
N LEU A 274 -28.77 -8.07 -11.92
CA LEU A 274 -28.52 -9.23 -12.79
C LEU A 274 -28.21 -8.84 -14.25
N LEU A 275 -28.76 -7.73 -14.73
CA LEU A 275 -28.50 -7.22 -16.06
C LEU A 275 -27.17 -6.45 -16.16
N GLN A 276 -26.62 -5.96 -15.05
CA GLN A 276 -25.39 -5.15 -15.07
C GLN A 276 -24.14 -5.87 -15.59
N PRO A 277 -23.87 -7.16 -15.28
CA PRO A 277 -22.73 -7.88 -15.86
C PRO A 277 -22.76 -7.94 -17.39
N VAL A 278 -23.95 -8.15 -17.98
CA VAL A 278 -24.14 -8.16 -19.43
C VAL A 278 -23.87 -6.77 -20.01
N LEU A 279 -24.43 -5.72 -19.40
CA LEU A 279 -24.20 -4.33 -19.80
C LEU A 279 -22.72 -3.92 -19.61
N GLY A 280 -22.06 -4.41 -18.57
CA GLY A 280 -20.65 -4.14 -18.29
C GLY A 280 -19.71 -4.81 -19.30
N TRP A 281 -20.02 -6.05 -19.70
CA TRP A 281 -19.30 -6.75 -20.76
C TRP A 281 -19.46 -6.04 -22.12
N MET A 282 -20.69 -5.65 -22.46
CA MET A 282 -20.99 -4.86 -23.66
C MET A 282 -20.27 -3.51 -23.62
N HIS A 283 -20.35 -2.78 -22.51
CA HIS A 283 -19.64 -1.51 -22.32
C HIS A 283 -18.13 -1.66 -22.57
N HIS A 284 -17.49 -2.64 -21.93
CA HIS A 284 -16.05 -2.84 -22.05
C HIS A 284 -15.64 -3.27 -23.47
N GLY A 285 -16.44 -4.12 -24.14
CA GLY A 285 -16.20 -4.54 -25.53
C GLY A 285 -16.37 -3.40 -26.54
N LEU A 286 -17.42 -2.59 -26.40
CA LEU A 286 -17.68 -1.44 -27.26
C LEU A 286 -16.68 -0.30 -26.99
N TYR A 287 -16.28 -0.07 -25.74
CA TYR A 287 -15.28 0.94 -25.39
C TYR A 287 -13.91 0.63 -26.02
N LYS A 288 -13.49 -0.65 -26.01
CA LYS A 288 -12.27 -1.10 -26.71
C LYS A 288 -12.34 -0.91 -28.22
N LYS A 289 -13.53 -1.00 -28.81
CA LYS A 289 -13.73 -0.90 -30.27
C LYS A 289 -13.83 0.54 -30.77
N TYR A 290 -14.49 1.43 -30.02
CA TYR A 290 -14.80 2.80 -30.47
C TYR A 290 -14.02 3.89 -29.73
N ALA A 291 -13.19 3.54 -28.74
CA ALA A 291 -12.34 4.46 -27.95
C ALA A 291 -13.08 5.71 -27.42
N GLY A 292 -14.38 5.57 -27.14
CA GLY A 292 -15.26 6.65 -26.72
C GLY A 292 -16.47 6.13 -25.92
N ARG A 293 -17.16 7.04 -25.21
CA ARG A 293 -18.38 6.70 -24.45
C ARG A 293 -19.50 6.39 -25.43
N THR A 294 -20.05 5.19 -25.32
CA THR A 294 -21.23 4.73 -26.07
C THR A 294 -22.48 4.85 -25.20
N LEU A 295 -23.67 4.80 -25.80
CA LEU A 295 -24.95 4.79 -25.05
C LEU A 295 -25.00 3.68 -23.98
N TRP A 296 -24.37 2.54 -24.26
CA TRP A 296 -24.22 1.43 -23.32
C TRP A 296 -23.30 1.76 -22.13
N SER A 297 -22.31 2.64 -22.34
CA SER A 297 -21.43 3.14 -21.28
C SER A 297 -22.18 3.99 -20.28
N ASP A 298 -23.03 4.88 -20.79
CA ASP A 298 -23.84 5.76 -19.94
C ASP A 298 -24.97 5.00 -19.26
N GLY A 299 -25.56 4.00 -19.92
CA GLY A 299 -26.53 3.09 -19.33
C GLY A 299 -25.97 2.29 -18.15
N HIS A 300 -24.85 1.59 -18.33
CA HIS A 300 -24.22 0.79 -17.27
C HIS A 300 -23.85 1.65 -16.04
N LEU A 301 -23.26 2.83 -16.28
CA LEU A 301 -22.86 3.73 -15.20
C LEU A 301 -24.07 4.36 -14.49
N SER A 302 -25.11 4.75 -15.22
CA SER A 302 -26.30 5.39 -14.63
C SER A 302 -27.14 4.40 -13.83
N ILE A 303 -27.32 3.17 -14.33
CA ILE A 303 -28.03 2.11 -13.60
C ILE A 303 -27.28 1.77 -12.31
N GLY A 304 -25.94 1.69 -12.33
CA GLY A 304 -25.13 1.52 -11.12
C GLY A 304 -25.36 2.61 -10.08
N ARG A 305 -25.37 3.89 -10.52
CA ARG A 305 -25.57 5.03 -9.63
C ARG A 305 -26.96 5.04 -8.97
N ILE A 306 -27.99 4.69 -9.74
CA ILE A 306 -29.37 4.61 -9.25
C ILE A 306 -29.53 3.43 -8.29
N ALA A 307 -28.96 2.27 -8.61
CA ALA A 307 -29.05 1.06 -7.78
C ALA A 307 -28.48 1.26 -6.38
N ILE A 308 -27.40 2.03 -6.22
CA ILE A 308 -26.82 2.36 -4.91
C ILE A 308 -27.81 3.12 -4.03
N VAL A 309 -28.49 4.12 -4.59
CA VAL A 309 -29.47 4.94 -3.85
C VAL A 309 -30.68 4.10 -3.44
N PHE A 310 -31.24 3.35 -4.38
CA PHE A 310 -32.36 2.46 -4.09
C PHE A 310 -31.99 1.34 -3.12
N GLY A 311 -30.75 0.84 -3.15
CA GLY A 311 -30.23 -0.14 -2.20
C GLY A 311 -30.18 0.39 -0.77
N MET A 312 -29.75 1.64 -0.57
CA MET A 312 -29.76 2.29 0.75
C MET A 312 -31.19 2.52 1.26
N ILE A 313 -32.12 2.94 0.40
CA ILE A 313 -33.53 3.08 0.78
C ILE A 313 -34.12 1.71 1.15
N ASN A 314 -33.82 0.69 0.34
CA ASN A 314 -34.36 -0.65 0.53
C ASN A 314 -33.86 -1.33 1.81
N GLY A 315 -32.59 -1.15 2.18
CA GLY A 315 -32.07 -1.67 3.45
C GLY A 315 -32.73 -1.02 4.67
N GLY A 316 -33.05 0.28 4.60
CA GLY A 316 -33.79 0.97 5.64
C GLY A 316 -35.23 0.46 5.80
N LEU A 317 -35.92 0.23 4.68
CA LEU A 317 -37.26 -0.37 4.68
C LEU A 317 -37.24 -1.82 5.17
N GLY A 318 -36.16 -2.57 4.93
CA GLY A 318 -35.97 -3.93 5.44
C GLY A 318 -35.87 -3.98 6.96
N LEU A 319 -35.11 -3.05 7.57
CA LEU A 319 -35.04 -2.92 9.02
C LEU A 319 -36.39 -2.52 9.65
N GLN A 320 -37.21 -1.77 8.93
CA GLN A 320 -38.57 -1.46 9.36
C GLN A 320 -39.47 -2.69 9.33
N LEU A 321 -39.39 -3.49 8.27
CA LEU A 321 -40.18 -4.71 8.11
C LEU A 321 -39.77 -5.82 9.10
N ALA A 322 -38.49 -5.87 9.46
CA ALA A 322 -37.95 -6.79 10.46
C ALA A 322 -38.24 -6.37 11.93
N TYR A 323 -39.09 -5.36 12.15
CA TYR A 323 -39.41 -4.80 13.47
C TYR A 323 -38.16 -4.40 14.29
N ALA A 324 -37.08 -3.99 13.62
CA ALA A 324 -35.84 -3.65 14.30
C ALA A 324 -36.03 -2.47 15.28
N GLY A 325 -35.32 -2.51 16.40
CA GLY A 325 -35.37 -1.48 17.43
C GLY A 325 -34.97 -0.10 16.87
N SER A 326 -35.48 0.97 17.49
CA SER A 326 -35.24 2.35 17.05
C SER A 326 -33.75 2.69 16.92
N GLY A 327 -32.89 2.11 17.76
CA GLY A 327 -31.43 2.25 17.67
C GLY A 327 -30.84 1.72 16.36
N ALA A 328 -31.28 0.55 15.88
CA ALA A 328 -30.80 -0.03 14.62
C ALA A 328 -31.25 0.78 13.40
N LYS A 329 -32.49 1.30 13.43
CA LYS A 329 -33.02 2.19 12.38
C LYS A 329 -32.25 3.51 12.32
N ILE A 330 -31.95 4.10 13.48
CA ILE A 330 -31.16 5.34 13.58
C ILE A 330 -29.72 5.10 13.14
N ALA A 331 -29.07 4.02 13.61
CA ALA A 331 -27.71 3.68 13.23
C ALA A 331 -27.58 3.46 11.71
N TYR A 332 -28.49 2.70 11.11
CA TYR A 332 -28.52 2.52 9.65
C TYR A 332 -28.74 3.84 8.91
N GLY A 333 -29.68 4.68 9.38
CA GLY A 333 -29.95 5.99 8.79
C GLY A 333 -28.74 6.92 8.80
N VAL A 334 -27.98 6.96 9.91
CA VAL A 334 -26.76 7.77 10.04
C VAL A 334 -25.67 7.26 9.09
N VAL A 335 -25.41 5.95 9.06
CA VAL A 335 -24.39 5.35 8.18
C VAL A 335 -24.75 5.56 6.70
N ALA A 336 -26.00 5.27 6.32
CA ALA A 336 -26.48 5.49 4.95
C ALA A 336 -26.43 6.97 4.55
N GLY A 337 -26.72 7.88 5.49
CA GLY A 337 -26.60 9.33 5.29
C GLY A 337 -25.16 9.77 5.02
N ILE A 338 -24.19 9.33 5.84
CA ILE A 338 -22.77 9.67 5.67
C ILE A 338 -22.25 9.10 4.34
N VAL A 339 -22.52 7.82 4.07
CA VAL A 339 -22.12 7.18 2.81
C VAL A 339 -22.75 7.88 1.61
N GLY A 340 -24.02 8.27 1.70
CA GLY A 340 -24.71 9.06 0.68
C GLY A 340 -24.07 10.43 0.44
N VAL A 341 -23.71 11.17 1.49
CA VAL A 341 -23.03 12.48 1.38
C VAL A 341 -21.65 12.33 0.77
N VAL A 342 -20.85 11.34 1.20
CA VAL A 342 -19.51 11.07 0.63
C VAL A 342 -19.63 10.70 -0.85
N TYR A 343 -20.61 9.87 -1.20
CA TYR A 343 -20.85 9.47 -2.58
C TYR A 343 -21.26 10.66 -3.47
N LEU A 344 -22.17 11.52 -2.99
CA LEU A 344 -22.55 12.75 -3.69
C LEU A 344 -21.37 13.72 -3.81
N ALA A 345 -20.60 13.90 -2.74
CA ALA A 345 -19.40 14.73 -2.76
C ALA A 345 -18.36 14.21 -3.77
N ALA A 346 -18.18 12.88 -3.89
CA ALA A 346 -17.30 12.27 -4.88
C ALA A 346 -17.79 12.51 -6.32
N ILE A 347 -19.10 12.44 -6.57
CA ILE A 347 -19.70 12.77 -7.87
C ILE A 347 -19.48 14.25 -8.20
N VAL A 348 -19.80 15.15 -7.26
CA VAL A 348 -19.65 16.60 -7.43
C VAL A 348 -18.19 16.95 -7.63
N TYR A 349 -17.27 16.39 -6.85
CA TYR A 349 -15.84 16.59 -7.01
C TYR A 349 -15.34 16.09 -8.37
N GLY A 350 -15.81 14.92 -8.81
CA GLY A 350 -15.51 14.38 -10.14
C GLY A 350 -15.98 15.30 -11.27
N GLU A 351 -17.20 15.83 -11.16
CA GLU A 351 -17.79 16.73 -12.15
C GLU A 351 -17.14 18.12 -12.12
N VAL A 352 -16.85 18.68 -10.94
CA VAL A 352 -16.14 19.96 -10.78
C VAL A 352 -14.71 19.85 -11.27
N ARG A 353 -14.01 18.73 -11.04
CA ARG A 353 -12.67 18.51 -11.58
C ARG A 353 -12.69 18.39 -13.10
N ARG A 354 -13.70 17.71 -13.64
CA ARG A 354 -13.93 17.60 -15.09
C ARG A 354 -14.27 18.96 -15.72
N ASN A 355 -15.08 19.75 -15.04
CA ASN A 355 -15.47 21.10 -15.47
C ASN A 355 -14.33 22.11 -15.26
N LYS A 356 -13.46 21.96 -14.25
CA LYS A 356 -12.23 22.75 -14.11
C LYS A 356 -11.20 22.40 -15.20
N HIS A 357 -11.12 21.14 -15.63
CA HIS A 357 -10.36 20.78 -16.83
C HIS A 357 -10.98 21.39 -18.10
N ALA A 358 -12.31 21.45 -18.20
CA ALA A 358 -13.01 22.06 -19.34
C ALA A 358 -12.95 23.61 -19.35
N ILE A 359 -13.08 24.25 -18.18
CA ILE A 359 -12.97 25.71 -17.98
C ILE A 359 -11.51 26.14 -18.02
N GLY A 360 -10.56 25.33 -17.55
CA GLY A 360 -9.13 25.57 -17.75
C GLY A 360 -8.77 25.56 -19.23
N ASN A 361 -9.27 24.57 -19.99
CA ASN A 361 -9.16 24.59 -21.46
C ASN A 361 -9.90 25.79 -22.09
N GLY A 362 -11.07 26.16 -21.56
CA GLY A 362 -11.90 27.24 -22.11
C GLY A 362 -11.43 28.66 -21.76
N GLN A 363 -10.75 28.87 -20.63
CA GLN A 363 -10.10 30.13 -20.26
C GLN A 363 -8.77 30.28 -20.98
N ASP A 364 -8.06 29.17 -21.23
CA ASP A 364 -6.91 29.13 -22.13
C ASP A 364 -7.32 29.43 -23.59
N GLU A 365 -8.53 29.03 -24.03
CA GLU A 365 -9.12 29.41 -25.33
C GLU A 365 -9.62 30.86 -25.38
N LYS A 366 -10.30 31.36 -24.33
CA LYS A 366 -10.84 32.74 -24.33
C LYS A 366 -9.78 33.82 -24.08
N GLY A 367 -8.71 33.47 -23.37
CA GLY A 367 -7.48 34.27 -23.27
C GLY A 367 -6.67 34.27 -24.57
N ARG A 368 -6.81 33.20 -25.37
CA ARG A 368 -6.33 33.13 -26.76
C ARG A 368 -7.15 34.02 -27.68
N ASP A 369 -8.49 33.94 -27.69
CA ASP A 369 -9.33 34.76 -28.57
C ASP A 369 -9.18 36.29 -28.38
N GLY A 370 -8.77 36.73 -27.18
CA GLY A 370 -8.45 38.14 -26.89
C GLY A 370 -7.07 38.60 -27.41
N LEU A 371 -6.15 37.67 -27.65
CA LEU A 371 -4.81 37.90 -28.21
C LEU A 371 -4.70 37.46 -29.69
N ASP A 372 -5.58 36.57 -30.15
CA ASP A 372 -5.59 35.93 -31.47
C ASP A 372 -6.33 36.76 -32.53
N ARG A 373 -6.86 37.93 -32.15
CA ARG A 373 -7.36 38.91 -33.12
C ARG A 373 -6.22 39.71 -33.78
N GLU A 374 -4.97 39.37 -33.50
CA GLU A 374 -3.78 39.73 -34.28
C GLU A 374 -2.85 38.51 -34.48
N GLY A 375 -3.23 37.56 -35.35
CA GLY A 375 -2.22 36.78 -36.09
C GLY A 375 -2.36 35.24 -36.12
N SER A 376 -3.05 34.76 -37.15
CA SER A 376 -2.68 33.58 -37.97
C SER A 376 -2.44 32.23 -37.28
N GLY A 377 -3.38 31.29 -37.44
CA GLY A 377 -3.26 29.86 -37.05
C GLY A 377 -2.16 29.03 -37.74
N SER A 378 -1.15 29.67 -38.35
CA SER A 378 0.07 29.02 -38.87
C SER A 378 1.31 29.28 -38.01
N SER A 379 1.29 30.28 -37.12
CA SER A 379 2.46 30.78 -36.39
C SER A 379 2.95 29.82 -35.30
N GLY A 380 2.04 29.27 -34.49
CA GLY A 380 2.40 28.43 -33.33
C GLY A 380 3.02 27.06 -33.67
N GLN A 381 2.62 26.42 -34.77
CA GLN A 381 3.25 25.16 -35.21
C GLN A 381 4.67 25.41 -35.73
N GLN A 382 4.86 26.47 -36.50
CA GLN A 382 6.15 26.84 -37.07
C GLN A 382 7.14 27.22 -35.96
N GLU A 383 6.68 27.93 -34.94
CA GLU A 383 7.46 28.30 -33.76
C GLU A 383 7.92 27.08 -32.95
N LEU A 384 7.04 26.10 -32.72
CA LEU A 384 7.40 24.87 -32.02
C LEU A 384 8.46 24.07 -32.76
N LEU A 385 8.35 23.97 -34.09
CA LEU A 385 9.36 23.31 -34.91
C LEU A 385 10.68 24.09 -34.93
N ALA A 386 10.62 25.42 -34.97
CA ALA A 386 11.82 26.27 -34.89
C ALA A 386 12.54 26.08 -33.54
N TRP A 387 11.80 26.07 -32.43
CA TRP A 387 12.36 25.76 -31.11
C TRP A 387 12.96 24.37 -31.05
N LEU A 388 12.23 23.35 -31.52
CA LEU A 388 12.68 21.95 -31.49
C LEU A 388 13.99 21.78 -32.28
N ASN A 389 14.06 22.35 -33.47
CA ASN A 389 15.25 22.31 -34.31
C ASN A 389 16.41 23.12 -33.73
N GLY A 390 16.12 24.26 -33.08
CA GLY A 390 17.13 25.06 -32.39
C GLY A 390 17.74 24.33 -31.20
N LEU A 391 16.90 23.74 -30.33
CA LEU A 391 17.33 23.01 -29.14
C LEU A 391 18.11 21.74 -29.51
N LEU A 392 17.60 20.96 -30.47
CA LEU A 392 18.14 19.64 -30.77
C LEU A 392 19.10 19.62 -31.96
N GLN A 393 19.25 20.72 -32.69
CA GLN A 393 20.01 20.75 -33.95
C GLN A 393 19.55 19.63 -34.90
N LEU A 394 18.23 19.58 -35.11
CA LEU A 394 17.56 18.67 -36.04
C LEU A 394 16.99 19.46 -37.23
N ASN A 395 16.53 18.75 -38.26
CA ASN A 395 15.85 19.34 -39.42
C ASN A 395 14.44 18.76 -39.57
N ILE A 396 13.63 18.92 -38.52
CA ILE A 396 12.23 18.51 -38.50
C ILE A 396 11.39 19.61 -39.16
N THR A 397 10.77 19.27 -40.29
CA THR A 397 9.92 20.20 -41.06
C THR A 397 8.44 19.96 -40.82
N LYS A 398 8.10 18.79 -40.26
CA LYS A 398 6.72 18.33 -40.04
C LYS A 398 6.60 17.73 -38.65
N VAL A 399 5.52 18.04 -37.95
CA VAL A 399 5.28 17.58 -36.57
C VAL A 399 5.17 16.06 -36.51
N GLU A 400 4.66 15.44 -37.57
CA GLU A 400 4.54 14.00 -37.77
C GLU A 400 5.87 13.27 -37.60
N GLN A 401 7.01 13.92 -37.91
CA GLN A 401 8.34 13.31 -37.75
C GLN A 401 8.72 13.10 -36.28
N CYS A 402 8.05 13.79 -35.34
CA CYS A 402 8.21 13.55 -33.91
C CYS A 402 7.61 12.21 -33.47
N GLY A 403 6.72 11.61 -34.29
CA GLY A 403 6.13 10.29 -34.05
C GLY A 403 7.13 9.13 -34.07
N THR A 404 8.38 9.38 -34.44
CA THR A 404 9.49 8.42 -34.28
C THR A 404 9.93 8.23 -32.83
N GLY A 405 9.55 9.14 -31.92
CA GLY A 405 9.92 9.14 -30.51
C GLY A 405 11.34 9.66 -30.20
N ALA A 406 12.23 9.74 -31.19
CA ALA A 406 13.64 10.12 -30.96
C ALA A 406 13.79 11.58 -30.49
N ALA A 407 13.05 12.50 -31.10
CA ALA A 407 13.06 13.91 -30.69
C ALA A 407 12.58 14.07 -29.25
N TYR A 408 11.49 13.40 -28.86
CA TYR A 408 10.99 13.44 -27.48
C TYR A 408 12.02 12.90 -26.49
N CYS A 409 12.63 11.74 -26.76
CA CYS A 409 13.72 11.23 -25.93
C CYS A 409 14.82 12.28 -25.72
N GLN A 410 15.21 13.02 -26.76
CA GLN A 410 16.26 14.01 -26.62
C GLN A 410 15.82 15.30 -25.89
N ILE A 411 14.57 15.73 -26.01
CA ILE A 411 14.05 16.86 -25.23
C ILE A 411 14.12 16.52 -23.74
N TYR A 412 13.66 15.34 -23.33
CA TYR A 412 13.74 14.93 -21.92
C TYR A 412 15.18 14.65 -21.47
N ASP A 413 16.09 14.31 -22.39
CA ASP A 413 17.52 14.20 -22.10
C ASP A 413 18.10 15.58 -21.76
N SER A 414 17.63 16.65 -22.41
CA SER A 414 18.06 18.01 -22.06
C SER A 414 17.64 18.45 -20.66
N ILE A 415 16.57 17.86 -20.10
CA ILE A 415 16.09 18.17 -18.76
C ILE A 415 16.82 17.30 -17.72
N PHE A 416 16.89 15.98 -17.95
CA PHE A 416 17.33 15.02 -16.93
C PHE A 416 18.76 14.49 -17.13
N LEU A 417 19.32 14.59 -18.33
CA LEU A 417 20.66 14.11 -18.73
C LEU A 417 20.94 12.62 -18.46
N ASP A 418 19.91 11.82 -18.20
CA ASP A 418 20.02 10.41 -17.81
C ASP A 418 19.34 9.45 -18.79
N ILE A 419 18.88 9.95 -19.94
CA ILE A 419 18.35 9.11 -21.00
C ILE A 419 19.52 8.38 -21.69
N PRO A 420 19.40 7.06 -21.94
CA PRO A 420 20.43 6.29 -22.62
C PRO A 420 20.44 6.64 -24.11
N MET A 421 21.01 7.79 -24.47
CA MET A 421 21.00 8.35 -25.82
C MET A 421 21.65 7.43 -26.86
N SER A 422 22.60 6.57 -26.46
CA SER A 422 23.20 5.55 -27.33
C SER A 422 22.20 4.49 -27.82
N ARG A 423 21.07 4.32 -27.12
CA ARG A 423 19.99 3.39 -27.50
C ARG A 423 18.88 4.06 -28.30
N VAL A 424 18.87 5.39 -28.38
CA VAL A 424 17.83 6.15 -29.09
C VAL A 424 18.12 6.10 -30.58
N LYS A 425 17.15 5.60 -31.36
CA LYS A 425 17.25 5.43 -32.80
C LYS A 425 16.74 6.69 -33.52
N PHE A 426 17.64 7.59 -33.90
CA PHE A 426 17.29 8.83 -34.64
C PHE A 426 16.91 8.61 -36.10
N ASN A 427 17.50 7.61 -36.75
CA ASN A 427 17.20 7.24 -38.14
C ASN A 427 16.18 6.10 -38.19
N ALA A 428 15.17 6.14 -37.32
CA ALA A 428 14.14 5.12 -37.28
C ALA A 428 13.22 5.24 -38.49
N ASN A 429 12.94 4.13 -39.17
CA ASN A 429 12.11 4.10 -40.39
C ASN A 429 10.96 3.08 -40.35
N SER A 430 10.82 2.35 -39.24
CA SER A 430 9.76 1.37 -39.04
C SER A 430 9.11 1.57 -37.67
N GLU A 431 7.82 1.26 -37.58
CA GLU A 431 7.03 1.42 -36.35
C GLU A 431 7.63 0.66 -35.16
N TYR A 432 8.20 -0.53 -35.41
CA TYR A 432 8.92 -1.29 -34.38
C TYR A 432 10.07 -0.50 -33.75
N GLN A 433 10.82 0.25 -34.55
CA GLN A 433 11.91 1.10 -34.04
C GLN A 433 11.37 2.33 -33.29
N TYR A 434 10.19 2.84 -33.64
CA TYR A 434 9.53 3.92 -32.89
C TYR A 434 9.12 3.42 -31.50
N LEU A 435 8.57 2.21 -31.41
CA LEU A 435 8.20 1.58 -30.14
C LEU A 435 9.39 1.43 -29.18
N GLU A 436 10.59 1.15 -29.70
CA GLU A 436 11.80 1.12 -28.88
C GLU A 436 12.14 2.48 -28.27
N ASN A 437 12.05 3.56 -29.07
CA ASN A 437 12.25 4.93 -28.58
C ASN A 437 11.18 5.29 -27.53
N PHE A 438 9.90 5.00 -27.79
CA PHE A 438 8.83 5.26 -26.82
C PHE A 438 8.94 4.41 -25.55
N LYS A 439 9.55 3.22 -25.60
CA LYS A 439 9.85 2.44 -24.40
C LYS A 439 10.92 3.12 -23.54
N ILE A 440 11.94 3.71 -24.17
CA ILE A 440 12.95 4.53 -23.48
C ILE A 440 12.27 5.76 -22.83
N LEU A 441 11.43 6.47 -23.58
CA LEU A 441 10.68 7.63 -23.09
C LEU A 441 9.73 7.27 -21.93
N SER A 442 9.02 6.15 -22.04
CA SER A 442 8.10 5.67 -21.00
C SER A 442 8.84 5.30 -19.71
N ASN A 443 10.07 4.77 -19.82
CA ASN A 443 10.91 4.52 -18.66
C ASN A 443 11.40 5.82 -18.01
N CYS A 444 11.77 6.83 -18.82
CA CYS A 444 12.09 8.17 -18.32
C CYS A 444 10.91 8.77 -17.55
N PHE A 445 9.69 8.72 -18.10
CA PHE A 445 8.49 9.27 -17.45
C PHE A 445 8.19 8.58 -16.12
N ARG A 446 8.37 7.26 -16.05
CA ARG A 446 8.21 6.50 -14.81
C ARG A 446 9.26 6.85 -13.77
N LYS A 447 10.52 6.99 -14.20
CA LYS A 447 11.66 7.30 -13.33
C LYS A 447 11.55 8.70 -12.71
N HIS A 448 11.10 9.68 -13.50
CA HIS A 448 11.01 11.08 -13.09
C HIS A 448 9.59 11.53 -12.72
N HIS A 449 8.67 10.57 -12.52
CA HIS A 449 7.29 10.81 -12.11
C HIS A 449 6.54 11.85 -12.98
N VAL A 450 6.75 11.79 -14.30
CA VAL A 450 6.08 12.65 -15.26
C VAL A 450 4.65 12.17 -15.45
N ASP A 451 3.69 12.84 -14.80
CA ASP A 451 2.25 12.50 -14.75
C ASP A 451 1.49 12.82 -16.07
N ARG A 452 2.06 12.45 -17.23
CA ARG A 452 1.40 12.53 -18.55
C ARG A 452 1.24 11.13 -19.15
N PRO A 453 0.01 10.67 -19.45
CA PRO A 453 -0.17 9.41 -20.16
C PRO A 453 0.41 9.50 -21.57
N LEU A 454 1.28 8.55 -21.93
CA LEU A 454 1.84 8.39 -23.26
C LEU A 454 0.93 7.51 -24.11
N THR A 455 0.22 8.09 -25.07
CA THR A 455 -0.61 7.36 -26.04
C THR A 455 0.25 6.80 -27.18
N VAL A 456 1.15 5.87 -26.84
CA VAL A 456 2.18 5.34 -27.76
C VAL A 456 1.58 4.88 -29.09
N GLU A 457 0.49 4.12 -29.08
CA GLU A 457 -0.18 3.62 -30.30
C GLU A 457 -0.74 4.72 -31.22
N GLN A 458 -1.03 5.91 -30.68
CA GLN A 458 -1.51 7.05 -31.46
C GLN A 458 -0.32 7.86 -32.00
N LEU A 459 0.70 8.05 -31.16
CA LEU A 459 1.91 8.80 -31.50
C LEU A 459 2.76 8.09 -32.56
N THR A 460 2.90 6.76 -32.49
CA THR A 460 3.68 5.96 -33.46
C THR A 460 3.06 5.91 -34.85
N LYS A 461 1.75 6.19 -34.96
CA LYS A 461 1.06 6.35 -36.25
C LYS A 461 1.41 7.66 -36.96
N CYS A 462 2.27 8.49 -36.35
CA CYS A 462 2.75 9.76 -36.88
C CYS A 462 1.59 10.68 -37.31
N LYS A 463 0.44 10.59 -36.65
CA LYS A 463 -0.68 11.50 -36.91
C LYS A 463 -0.32 12.90 -36.44
N MET A 464 -0.55 13.89 -37.30
CA MET A 464 -0.20 15.28 -37.05
C MET A 464 -0.84 15.80 -35.76
N GLN A 465 -2.15 15.59 -35.56
CA GLN A 465 -2.87 16.15 -34.42
C GLN A 465 -2.37 15.57 -33.07
N ASP A 466 -2.21 14.25 -32.99
CA ASP A 466 -1.75 13.56 -31.78
C ASP A 466 -0.32 13.99 -31.41
N ASN A 467 0.56 14.11 -32.42
CA ASN A 467 1.92 14.56 -32.22
C ASN A 467 2.02 16.06 -31.91
N LEU A 468 1.14 16.89 -32.47
CA LEU A 468 1.11 18.33 -32.19
C LEU A 468 0.71 18.60 -30.75
N GLU A 469 -0.33 17.92 -30.26
CA GLU A 469 -0.77 18.04 -28.87
C GLU A 469 0.34 17.61 -27.90
N PHE A 470 1.00 16.49 -28.18
CA PHE A 470 2.06 15.98 -27.32
C PHE A 470 3.34 16.85 -27.38
N LEU A 471 3.67 17.41 -28.54
CA LEU A 471 4.79 18.35 -28.70
C LEU A 471 4.52 19.67 -27.98
N GLN A 472 3.31 20.23 -28.07
CA GLN A 472 2.90 21.42 -27.33
C GLN A 472 3.04 21.22 -25.82
N TRP A 473 2.55 20.09 -25.32
CA TRP A 473 2.69 19.76 -23.91
C TRP A 473 4.15 19.57 -23.51
N THR A 474 4.94 18.88 -24.35
CA THR A 474 6.38 18.68 -24.10
C THR A 474 7.14 20.01 -24.05
N LYS A 475 6.81 20.98 -24.91
CA LYS A 475 7.37 22.35 -24.84
C LYS A 475 7.04 23.02 -23.50
N ARG A 476 5.78 23.01 -23.09
CA ARG A 476 5.36 23.59 -21.80
C ARG A 476 6.08 22.94 -20.62
N TYR A 477 6.23 21.62 -20.66
CA TYR A 477 6.99 20.89 -19.65
C TYR A 477 8.47 21.31 -19.66
N TRP A 478 9.09 21.41 -20.83
CA TRP A 478 10.47 21.86 -20.94
C TRP A 478 10.67 23.29 -20.40
N ASP A 479 9.78 24.23 -20.75
CA ASP A 479 9.84 25.60 -20.24
C ASP A 479 9.76 25.70 -18.72
N GLN A 480 9.02 24.78 -18.10
CA GLN A 480 8.82 24.75 -16.66
C GLN A 480 9.96 24.07 -15.89
N TYR A 481 10.57 23.03 -16.49
CA TYR A 481 11.48 22.12 -15.76
C TYR A 481 12.91 22.12 -16.28
N TYR A 482 13.22 22.80 -17.39
CA TYR A 482 14.60 22.88 -17.87
C TYR A 482 15.48 23.64 -16.85
N PRO A 483 16.56 23.03 -16.33
CA PRO A 483 17.36 23.60 -15.24
C PRO A 483 18.20 24.82 -15.65
N GLY A 484 18.25 25.16 -16.94
CA GLY A 484 19.17 26.15 -17.50
C GLY A 484 20.56 25.57 -17.77
N GLY A 485 21.32 26.23 -18.65
CA GLY A 485 22.67 25.82 -19.08
C GLY A 485 22.76 25.56 -20.59
N ASP A 486 23.97 25.28 -21.07
CA ASP A 486 24.20 24.93 -22.47
C ASP A 486 23.95 23.43 -22.68
N TYR A 487 23.05 23.06 -23.58
CA TYR A 487 22.77 21.68 -23.96
C TYR A 487 23.34 21.35 -25.34
N ASP A 488 24.42 20.56 -25.39
CA ASP A 488 24.99 20.06 -26.65
C ASP A 488 24.27 18.79 -27.14
N ALA A 489 23.23 19.00 -27.95
CA ALA A 489 22.47 17.92 -28.54
C ALA A 489 23.29 16.99 -29.45
N LEU A 490 24.33 17.47 -30.13
CA LEU A 490 25.13 16.66 -31.05
C LEU A 490 26.08 15.73 -30.28
N ALA A 491 26.74 16.23 -29.23
CA ALA A 491 27.62 15.43 -28.40
C ALA A 491 26.85 14.30 -27.69
N ARG A 492 25.65 14.61 -27.18
CA ARG A 492 24.77 13.62 -26.54
C ARG A 492 24.34 12.50 -27.49
N ARG A 493 24.01 12.82 -28.75
CA ARG A 493 23.72 11.80 -29.78
C ARG A 493 24.90 10.90 -30.12
N LYS A 494 26.14 11.40 -30.00
CA LYS A 494 27.36 10.61 -30.23
C LYS A 494 27.78 9.74 -29.04
N GLY A 495 27.00 9.73 -27.95
CA GLY A 495 27.23 8.87 -26.79
C GLY A 495 28.24 9.41 -25.77
N ALA A 496 28.57 10.71 -25.81
CA ALA A 496 29.40 11.33 -24.78
C ALA A 496 28.59 11.53 -23.47
N GLY A 497 28.99 10.82 -22.41
CA GLY A 497 28.46 11.01 -21.06
C GLY A 497 28.88 12.37 -20.46
N PRO A 498 28.25 12.80 -19.34
CA PRO A 498 28.56 14.10 -18.74
C PRO A 498 29.94 14.06 -18.07
N GLY A 499 30.84 14.96 -18.47
CA GLY A 499 32.20 15.02 -17.92
C GLY A 499 33.10 16.06 -18.59
N ALA A 500 32.76 17.34 -18.47
CA ALA A 500 33.73 18.44 -18.56
C ALA A 500 33.15 19.66 -17.83
N GLY A 501 33.50 19.82 -16.55
CA GLY A 501 33.28 21.06 -15.80
C GLY A 501 34.27 22.16 -16.23
N PRO A 502 34.04 23.40 -15.78
CA PRO A 502 34.37 24.62 -16.54
C PRO A 502 35.83 25.03 -16.35
N GLY A 503 36.48 25.37 -17.46
CA GLY A 503 37.86 25.84 -17.47
C GLY A 503 38.20 26.60 -18.75
N ALA A 504 37.90 27.89 -18.71
CA ALA A 504 38.60 28.98 -19.40
C ALA A 504 38.44 29.15 -20.93
N SER A 505 38.00 30.38 -21.24
CA SER A 505 38.38 31.25 -22.37
C SER A 505 37.47 31.27 -23.60
N ALA A 506 36.63 32.30 -23.64
CA ALA A 506 36.21 32.97 -24.87
C ALA A 506 37.44 33.46 -25.68
N PRO A 507 37.31 33.82 -26.98
CA PRO A 507 36.59 35.04 -27.36
C PRO A 507 35.73 34.94 -28.65
N ALA A 508 34.72 35.80 -28.73
CA ALA A 508 34.05 36.25 -29.96
C ALA A 508 34.76 37.52 -30.51
N PRO A 509 34.31 38.22 -31.59
CA PRO A 509 33.40 37.91 -32.70
C PRO A 509 33.94 38.32 -34.13
N THR A 510 33.24 37.89 -35.19
CA THR A 510 32.94 38.45 -36.58
C THR A 510 33.88 39.46 -37.30
N PRO A 511 33.88 39.67 -38.66
CA PRO A 511 32.70 39.63 -39.56
C PRO A 511 32.87 39.27 -41.08
N THR A 512 31.71 39.11 -41.75
CA THR A 512 31.35 39.34 -43.17
C THR A 512 32.39 39.27 -44.31
N SER A 513 32.11 38.46 -45.35
CA SER A 513 31.81 38.97 -46.70
C SER A 513 31.42 37.89 -47.71
N ALA A 514 30.58 38.31 -48.65
CA ALA A 514 30.03 37.58 -49.78
C ALA A 514 31.05 37.22 -50.88
N ARG A 515 30.73 36.21 -51.70
CA ARG A 515 30.64 36.22 -53.18
C ARG A 515 30.57 34.78 -53.72
N THR A 516 29.46 34.35 -54.32
CA THR A 516 29.17 34.31 -55.78
C THR A 516 30.13 33.49 -56.66
N SER A 517 29.57 32.39 -57.19
CA SER A 517 29.59 31.91 -58.59
C SER A 517 30.83 31.28 -59.25
N THR A 518 30.50 30.22 -60.01
CA THR A 518 31.10 29.72 -61.28
C THR A 518 32.49 29.07 -61.18
N SER A 519 32.87 28.06 -61.95
CA SER A 519 32.27 27.13 -62.93
C SER A 519 33.42 26.17 -63.32
N ALA A 520 33.07 24.94 -63.74
CA ALA A 520 33.76 24.05 -64.70
C ALA A 520 35.31 23.88 -64.60
N ASN A 521 35.91 22.69 -64.55
CA ASN A 521 36.00 21.60 -65.56
C ASN A 521 37.40 20.98 -65.24
N THR A 522 37.70 19.68 -65.19
CA THR A 522 37.79 18.72 -66.29
C THR A 522 38.24 17.33 -65.77
N GLY A 523 37.69 16.27 -66.37
CA GLY A 523 38.47 15.11 -66.83
C GLY A 523 38.66 13.91 -65.88
N ALA A 524 37.85 12.84 -65.95
CA ALA A 524 37.86 11.73 -66.92
C ALA A 524 38.70 10.50 -66.48
N ARG A 525 38.02 9.42 -66.07
CA ARG A 525 38.02 8.06 -66.70
C ARG A 525 37.54 6.95 -65.74
N ARG A 526 36.55 6.19 -66.22
CA ARG A 526 36.11 4.83 -65.84
C ARG A 526 36.94 3.78 -66.62
N PRO A 527 36.79 2.42 -66.50
CA PRO A 527 35.71 1.60 -65.88
C PRO A 527 36.23 0.52 -64.88
N GLY A 528 35.45 -0.02 -63.92
CA GLY A 528 34.56 -1.21 -64.01
C GLY A 528 35.32 -2.56 -64.06
N PRO A 529 34.83 -3.72 -63.56
CA PRO A 529 33.47 -4.06 -63.11
C PRO A 529 33.37 -4.89 -61.79
N ALA A 530 32.15 -5.33 -61.50
CA ALA A 530 31.67 -6.01 -60.30
C ALA A 530 31.82 -7.55 -60.31
N GLY A 531 31.68 -8.15 -59.12
CA GLY A 531 31.03 -9.45 -58.93
C GLY A 531 31.81 -10.49 -58.10
N GLY A 532 31.13 -11.14 -57.14
CA GLY A 532 31.46 -12.51 -56.72
C GLY A 532 31.61 -12.75 -55.22
N MET A 533 30.74 -13.60 -54.70
CA MET A 533 30.62 -14.08 -53.31
C MET A 533 31.73 -15.08 -52.91
N ALA A 534 32.04 -15.18 -51.61
CA ALA A 534 31.93 -16.39 -50.77
C ALA A 534 33.02 -16.50 -49.67
N ALA A 535 32.52 -16.77 -48.46
CA ALA A 535 33.08 -17.52 -47.33
C ALA A 535 34.61 -17.63 -47.12
N THR A 536 35.06 -17.28 -45.92
CA THR A 536 35.88 -18.16 -45.06
C THR A 536 35.97 -17.58 -43.65
N ALA A 537 35.55 -18.36 -42.65
CA ALA A 537 35.97 -18.17 -41.27
C ALA A 537 37.39 -18.77 -41.10
N PRO A 538 38.16 -18.31 -40.11
CA PRO A 538 38.63 -19.27 -39.12
C PRO A 538 38.56 -18.77 -37.66
N ARG A 539 38.58 -19.78 -36.79
CA ARG A 539 38.41 -19.79 -35.33
C ARG A 539 39.52 -19.09 -34.54
N THR A 540 39.07 -18.40 -33.48
CA THR A 540 39.56 -18.36 -32.08
C THR A 540 41.05 -18.56 -31.77
N THR A 541 41.67 -17.55 -31.14
CA THR A 541 42.53 -17.74 -29.95
C THR A 541 42.25 -16.64 -28.93
N SER A 542 42.24 -17.06 -27.67
CA SER A 542 41.92 -16.29 -26.48
C SER A 542 43.03 -15.32 -26.09
N ARG A 543 42.65 -14.11 -25.66
CA ARG A 543 43.32 -13.41 -24.57
C ARG A 543 42.36 -12.50 -23.83
N GLN A 544 42.15 -12.89 -22.58
CA GLN A 544 41.42 -12.23 -21.52
C GLN A 544 42.17 -10.99 -20.99
N ALA A 545 41.44 -10.17 -20.22
CA ALA A 545 41.80 -8.90 -19.56
C ALA A 545 41.57 -7.66 -20.44
N GLY A 546 40.77 -6.66 -20.09
CA GLY A 546 40.12 -6.30 -18.83
C GLY A 546 39.93 -4.78 -18.85
N GLY A 547 38.70 -4.28 -18.68
CA GLY A 547 38.44 -2.83 -18.73
C GLY A 547 36.96 -2.49 -18.82
N GLY A 548 36.17 -2.90 -17.83
CA GLY A 548 34.78 -2.44 -17.68
C GLY A 548 34.76 -0.98 -17.25
N GLY A 549 34.11 -0.12 -18.03
CA GLY A 549 33.95 1.30 -17.70
C GLY A 549 33.10 1.54 -16.44
N PRO A 550 32.99 2.79 -15.95
CA PRO A 550 32.40 3.13 -14.64
C PRO A 550 30.92 2.71 -14.46
N ALA A 551 30.18 2.46 -15.54
CA ALA A 551 28.83 1.88 -15.47
C ALA A 551 28.84 0.36 -15.21
N SER A 552 29.86 -0.36 -15.70
CA SER A 552 30.07 -1.78 -15.41
C SER A 552 30.47 -1.98 -13.95
N THR A 553 31.24 -1.06 -13.37
CA THR A 553 31.67 -1.14 -11.97
C THR A 553 30.51 -0.88 -11.00
N VAL A 554 29.61 0.06 -11.31
CA VAL A 554 28.42 0.34 -10.49
C VAL A 554 27.40 -0.82 -10.59
N LEU A 555 27.20 -1.40 -11.77
CA LEU A 555 26.38 -2.61 -11.93
C LEU A 555 27.00 -3.81 -11.21
N GLN A 556 28.32 -3.97 -11.26
CA GLN A 556 29.03 -5.01 -10.51
C GLN A 556 28.93 -4.77 -8.99
N GLN A 557 28.95 -3.53 -8.53
CA GLN A 557 28.77 -3.18 -7.13
C GLN A 557 27.35 -3.49 -6.65
N LYS A 558 26.31 -3.16 -7.43
CA LYS A 558 24.93 -3.51 -7.11
C LYS A 558 24.67 -5.02 -7.16
N ASN A 559 25.28 -5.73 -8.12
CA ASN A 559 25.21 -7.20 -8.15
C ASN A 559 25.92 -7.81 -6.94
N ALA A 560 27.04 -7.24 -6.47
CA ALA A 560 27.71 -7.68 -5.26
C ALA A 560 26.87 -7.45 -4.00
N GLU A 561 26.23 -6.28 -3.87
CA GLU A 561 25.31 -5.94 -2.77
C GLU A 561 24.06 -6.84 -2.74
N LEU A 562 23.48 -7.12 -3.90
CA LEU A 562 22.38 -8.07 -4.05
C LEU A 562 22.82 -9.50 -3.69
N MET A 563 24.00 -9.93 -4.14
CA MET A 563 24.54 -11.24 -3.78
C MET A 563 24.82 -11.35 -2.27
N GLU A 564 25.31 -10.30 -1.63
CA GLU A 564 25.51 -10.26 -0.18
C GLU A 564 24.18 -10.35 0.58
N THR A 565 23.15 -9.64 0.10
CA THR A 565 21.80 -9.69 0.69
C THR A 565 21.18 -11.07 0.54
N VAL A 566 21.27 -11.68 -0.65
CA VAL A 566 20.80 -13.06 -0.87
C VAL A 566 21.57 -14.03 0.01
N GLN A 567 22.89 -13.90 0.11
CA GLN A 567 23.68 -14.75 0.99
C GLN A 567 23.34 -14.55 2.48
N GLY A 568 22.93 -13.34 2.89
CA GLY A 568 22.39 -13.07 4.22
C GLY A 568 21.08 -13.82 4.46
N LEU A 569 20.13 -13.70 3.53
CA LEU A 569 18.84 -14.40 3.59
C LEU A 569 19.00 -15.93 3.52
N GLU A 570 19.95 -16.45 2.75
CA GLU A 570 20.26 -17.88 2.70
C GLU A 570 20.83 -18.38 4.04
N ARG A 571 21.68 -17.60 4.71
CA ARG A 571 22.17 -17.95 6.06
C ARG A 571 21.04 -17.94 7.08
N GLU A 572 20.13 -16.97 7.02
CA GLU A 572 18.96 -16.92 7.91
C GLU A 572 18.02 -18.11 7.65
N ARG A 573 17.73 -18.39 6.36
CA ARG A 573 16.98 -19.58 5.95
C ARG A 573 17.62 -20.85 6.48
N ASP A 574 18.92 -21.05 6.29
CA ASP A 574 19.64 -22.25 6.71
C ASP A 574 19.70 -22.36 8.24
N PHE A 575 19.81 -21.22 8.95
CA PHE A 575 19.76 -21.17 10.40
C PHE A 575 18.40 -21.62 10.95
N TYR A 576 17.30 -21.11 10.40
CA TYR A 576 15.95 -21.53 10.82
C TYR A 576 15.65 -22.97 10.38
N PHE A 577 16.07 -23.36 9.17
CA PHE A 577 15.94 -24.72 8.68
C PHE A 577 16.67 -25.74 9.56
N SER A 578 17.93 -25.46 9.94
CA SER A 578 18.70 -26.32 10.85
C SER A 578 18.00 -26.48 12.20
N LYS A 579 17.43 -25.40 12.76
CA LYS A 579 16.69 -25.47 14.03
C LYS A 579 15.42 -26.30 13.93
N LEU A 580 14.65 -26.13 12.86
CA LEU A 580 13.45 -26.92 12.62
C LEU A 580 13.80 -28.39 12.39
N ARG A 581 14.92 -28.67 11.71
CA ARG A 581 15.44 -30.03 11.53
C ARG A 581 15.92 -30.66 12.84
N ASP A 582 16.57 -29.92 13.72
CA ASP A 582 16.96 -30.40 15.06
C ASP A 582 15.72 -30.75 15.89
N ILE A 583 14.67 -29.92 15.84
CA ILE A 583 13.39 -30.17 16.50
C ILE A 583 12.73 -31.43 15.92
N GLU A 584 12.69 -31.57 14.60
CA GLU A 584 12.17 -32.75 13.91
C GLU A 584 12.89 -34.04 14.34
N LEU A 585 14.23 -34.03 14.40
CA LEU A 585 15.03 -35.16 14.85
C LEU A 585 14.78 -35.51 16.32
N LEU A 586 14.65 -34.51 17.20
CA LEU A 586 14.32 -34.74 18.61
C LEU A 586 12.95 -35.37 18.79
N ILE A 587 11.96 -34.96 17.98
CA ILE A 587 10.62 -35.53 17.99
C ILE A 587 10.65 -36.97 17.48
N GLN A 588 11.34 -37.23 16.35
CA GLN A 588 11.50 -38.58 15.80
C GLN A 588 12.18 -39.52 16.81
N GLN A 589 13.26 -39.07 17.48
CA GLN A 589 13.94 -39.86 18.52
C GLN A 589 13.03 -40.13 19.73
N ALA A 590 12.23 -39.15 20.15
CA ALA A 590 11.29 -39.31 21.26
C ALA A 590 10.17 -40.31 20.91
N MET A 591 9.69 -40.30 19.67
CA MET A 591 8.66 -41.23 19.19
C MET A 591 9.22 -42.65 18.97
N GLU A 592 10.46 -42.77 18.48
CA GLU A 592 11.13 -44.08 18.33
C GLU A 592 11.45 -44.73 19.68
N ALA A 593 11.77 -43.92 20.71
CA ALA A 593 12.05 -44.40 22.06
C ALA A 593 10.80 -44.87 22.83
N ASP A 594 9.63 -44.34 22.49
CA ASP A 594 8.35 -44.72 23.09
C ASP A 594 7.25 -44.79 22.03
N ALA A 595 7.09 -45.98 21.44
CA ALA A 595 6.12 -46.26 20.39
C ALA A 595 4.66 -46.02 20.81
N ALA A 596 4.35 -45.91 22.10
CA ALA A 596 3.00 -45.58 22.56
C ALA A 596 2.64 -44.10 22.29
N LEU A 597 3.63 -43.22 22.09
CA LEU A 597 3.42 -41.81 21.76
C LEU A 597 2.97 -41.60 20.31
N GLU A 598 3.19 -42.59 19.43
CA GLU A 598 2.65 -42.56 18.06
C GLU A 598 1.12 -42.75 18.02
N GLU A 599 0.58 -43.53 18.95
CA GLU A 599 -0.86 -43.86 19.01
C GLU A 599 -1.68 -42.76 19.70
N ASP A 600 -1.05 -41.88 20.49
CA ASP A 600 -1.72 -40.74 21.14
C ASP A 600 -1.82 -39.51 20.21
N GLU A 601 -2.93 -39.44 19.46
CA GLU A 601 -3.28 -38.31 18.57
C GLU A 601 -3.38 -36.96 19.30
N GLY A 602 -3.57 -36.94 20.62
CA GLY A 602 -3.64 -35.72 21.42
C GLY A 602 -2.28 -35.23 21.93
N SER A 603 -1.22 -36.03 21.76
CA SER A 603 0.08 -35.73 22.35
C SER A 603 0.70 -34.44 21.77
N LEU A 604 1.41 -33.71 22.62
CA LEU A 604 2.12 -32.48 22.25
C LEU A 604 3.10 -32.70 21.09
N LEU A 605 3.76 -33.86 21.05
CA LEU A 605 4.71 -34.23 20.00
C LEU A 605 4.03 -34.33 18.62
N LYS A 606 2.84 -34.92 18.56
CA LYS A 606 2.06 -35.07 17.31
C LYS A 606 1.48 -33.73 16.84
N GLN A 607 1.13 -32.83 17.76
CA GLN A 607 0.74 -31.45 17.42
C GLN A 607 1.92 -30.64 16.84
N ILE A 608 3.12 -30.76 17.43
CA ILE A 608 4.32 -30.11 16.89
C ILE A 608 4.67 -30.68 15.52
N GLN A 609 4.56 -32.01 15.32
CA GLN A 609 4.74 -32.65 14.02
C GLN A 609 3.74 -32.13 12.97
N THR A 610 2.47 -31.97 13.35
CA THR A 610 1.42 -31.40 12.48
C THR A 610 1.77 -29.99 12.03
N ILE A 611 2.32 -29.16 12.92
CA ILE A 611 2.76 -27.80 12.59
C ILE A 611 3.96 -27.84 11.63
N LEU A 612 4.95 -28.67 11.91
CA LEU A 612 6.18 -28.80 11.09
C LEU A 612 5.90 -29.23 9.65
N TYR A 613 4.86 -30.05 9.41
CA TYR A 613 4.46 -30.50 8.07
C TYR A 613 3.24 -29.79 7.49
N SER A 614 2.69 -28.79 8.18
CA SER A 614 1.57 -28.01 7.64
C SER A 614 2.02 -27.15 6.45
N THR A 615 1.26 -27.18 5.36
CA THR A 615 1.50 -26.34 4.17
C THR A 615 0.38 -25.31 4.00
N GLU A 616 0.70 -24.13 3.45
CA GLU A 616 -0.31 -23.12 3.10
C GLU A 616 -1.01 -23.48 1.77
N GLU A 617 -2.32 -23.20 1.66
CA GLU A 617 -3.08 -23.41 0.41
C GLU A 617 -2.48 -22.58 -0.73
N GLY A 618 -1.73 -23.25 -1.61
CA GLY A 618 -1.04 -22.67 -2.76
C GLY A 618 0.49 -22.87 -2.77
N PHE A 619 1.07 -23.42 -1.70
CA PHE A 619 2.48 -23.82 -1.65
C PHE A 619 2.59 -25.32 -1.94
N GLU A 620 2.66 -25.68 -3.23
CA GLU A 620 3.07 -27.03 -3.63
C GLU A 620 4.60 -27.12 -3.46
N ILE A 621 5.04 -27.96 -2.52
CA ILE A 621 6.40 -28.49 -2.54
C ILE A 621 6.52 -29.18 -3.92
N PRO A 622 7.43 -28.77 -4.81
CA PRO A 622 7.68 -29.54 -6.02
C PRO A 622 7.95 -30.95 -5.57
N ALA A 623 7.10 -31.90 -5.98
CA ALA A 623 7.30 -33.31 -5.68
C ALA A 623 8.78 -33.58 -5.95
N GLU A 624 9.48 -34.11 -4.94
CA GLU A 624 10.84 -34.54 -5.11
C GLU A 624 10.84 -35.32 -6.40
N ALA A 625 11.47 -34.76 -7.43
CA ALA A 625 11.74 -35.51 -8.63
C ALA A 625 12.58 -36.65 -8.10
N GLU A 626 11.95 -37.80 -7.92
CA GLU A 626 12.60 -39.06 -7.71
C GLU A 626 13.72 -39.05 -8.73
N THR A 627 14.93 -38.80 -8.25
CA THR A 627 16.13 -39.21 -8.94
C THR A 627 16.09 -40.72 -8.86
N GLU A 628 15.17 -41.33 -9.61
CA GLU A 628 15.39 -42.65 -10.14
C GLU A 628 16.70 -42.53 -10.90
N ALA A 629 17.73 -43.06 -10.25
CA ALA A 629 18.94 -43.46 -10.91
C ALA A 629 18.52 -44.38 -12.06
N VAL A 630 18.35 -43.81 -13.24
CA VAL A 630 18.44 -44.55 -14.49
C VAL A 630 19.92 -44.91 -14.62
N GLY A 631 20.30 -45.97 -13.91
CA GLY A 631 21.38 -46.83 -14.31
C GLY A 631 21.05 -47.34 -15.70
N GLU A 632 22.01 -47.15 -16.58
CA GLU A 632 22.07 -47.77 -17.89
C GLU A 632 21.91 -49.30 -17.77
N GLU A 633 21.51 -49.92 -18.89
CA GLU A 633 21.70 -51.35 -19.21
C GLU A 633 20.72 -52.35 -18.53
N GLU A 634 20.07 -53.32 -19.18
CA GLU A 634 20.12 -53.89 -20.53
C GLU A 634 18.75 -54.47 -20.93
N THR A 635 18.59 -54.60 -22.24
CA THR A 635 17.71 -55.52 -22.98
C THR A 635 17.38 -56.85 -22.30
N PHE A 636 16.11 -57.27 -22.30
CA PHE A 636 15.59 -58.39 -23.13
C PHE A 636 14.06 -58.50 -23.07
#